data_AF-A0A7Y2PLM5-F1
#
_entry.id   AF-A0A7Y2PLM5-F1
#
_cell.length_a   1.000
_cell.length_b   1.000
_cell.length_c   1.000
_cell.angle_alpha   90.00
_cell.angle_beta   90.00
_cell.angle_gamma   90.00
#
_symmetry.space_group_name_H-M   'P 1'
#
loop_
_entity.id
_entity.type
_entity.pdbx_description
1 polymer ?
#
loop_
_entity_poly.entity_id
_entity_poly.type
_entity_poly.pdbx_seq_one_letter_code
_entity_poly.pdbx_strand_id
1 'polypeptide(L)'
;FRAHFLSIPVFPSFLGFELTKSRQNRETWNLLEKFTPQIQQEYWEKIQPRFFDLPIEDKIYVLEKLMSVKRYFTVLDTTAMFAEEIPPKIIADLLRKAALEKSIDDFRVVDPWDIEKLFETLDQSRKIGRDKIAELEWLYLPILASEGSERPPKMLHQELSTNPEFFAEVIKYVYKPKNESKDEEREELPQELKKQRARLAWQLLDTWKTIPGSDISGRIDYQKLKSWVDKARDICIKLNRLEDCDKHIGQVLAYAVPDEDGNWPPEEVCRIIDEIQSKELESGFGNGILYSERKVFAKSPFEGGTQERALAERYRKHAEKLSTAFPKTASILRRIAESYELEARREDEEAEKNKLEW
;
A
#
# COMPACT_ATOMS: atom_id res chain seq x y z
N PHE A 1 63.46 40.63 -2.93
CA PHE A 1 62.36 41.16 -2.11
C PHE A 1 61.07 40.55 -2.65
N ARG A 2 60.70 39.30 -2.29
CA ARG A 2 60.04 38.88 -1.05
C ARG A 2 58.94 39.85 -0.60
N ALA A 3 57.69 39.51 -0.91
CA ALA A 3 56.50 39.74 -0.10
C ALA A 3 55.40 38.82 -0.68
N HIS A 4 55.31 37.59 -0.15
CA HIS A 4 54.15 37.15 0.62
C HIS A 4 52.89 36.95 -0.23
N PHE A 5 52.84 35.78 -0.88
CA PHE A 5 51.59 35.04 -1.02
C PHE A 5 51.02 34.88 0.38
N LEU A 6 50.07 35.73 0.73
CA LEU A 6 49.18 35.49 1.86
C LEU A 6 48.45 34.19 1.54
N SER A 7 48.89 33.12 2.19
CA SER A 7 48.10 31.95 2.51
C SER A 7 46.83 32.44 3.22
N ILE A 8 45.80 32.76 2.43
CA ILE A 8 44.45 32.89 2.93
C ILE A 8 44.14 31.51 3.52
N PRO A 9 43.86 31.41 4.83
CA PRO A 9 43.29 30.18 5.35
C PRO A 9 41.91 30.08 4.71
N VAL A 10 41.83 29.40 3.57
CA VAL A 10 40.53 28.99 3.04
C VAL A 10 40.01 28.02 4.08
N PHE A 11 39.11 28.52 4.93
CA PHE A 11 38.43 27.69 5.88
C PHE A 11 37.88 26.48 5.11
N PRO A 12 38.12 25.24 5.56
CA PRO A 12 37.67 24.03 4.86
C PRO A 12 36.19 24.13 4.43
N SER A 13 35.38 24.74 5.31
CA SER A 13 33.95 25.03 5.14
C SER A 13 33.56 25.87 3.92
N PHE A 14 34.47 26.71 3.41
CA PHE A 14 34.22 27.60 2.28
C PHE A 14 34.52 26.93 0.94
N LEU A 15 35.56 26.09 0.88
CA LEU A 15 35.99 25.46 -0.37
C LEU A 15 35.01 24.38 -0.84
N GLY A 16 34.52 23.54 0.08
CA GLY A 16 33.50 22.52 -0.24
C GLY A 16 32.22 23.14 -0.79
N PHE A 17 31.79 24.27 -0.22
CA PHE A 17 30.62 25.02 -0.70
C PHE A 17 30.83 25.62 -2.10
N GLU A 18 31.97 26.27 -2.37
CA GLU A 18 32.23 26.83 -3.70
C GLU A 18 32.30 25.76 -4.79
N LEU A 19 32.83 24.57 -4.48
CA LEU A 19 32.84 23.45 -5.42
C LEU A 19 31.42 22.99 -5.81
N THR A 20 30.41 23.18 -4.95
CA THR A 20 29.02 22.82 -5.30
C THR A 20 28.43 23.65 -6.44
N LYS A 21 29.01 24.83 -6.73
CA LYS A 21 28.63 25.70 -7.85
C LYS A 21 29.32 25.33 -9.17
N SER A 22 30.28 24.41 -9.13
CA SER A 22 31.04 23.96 -10.31
C SER A 22 30.25 22.95 -11.14
N ARG A 23 30.73 22.66 -12.36
CA ARG A 23 30.12 21.64 -13.22
C ARG A 23 30.15 20.28 -12.52
N GLN A 24 29.01 19.62 -12.51
CA GLN A 24 28.83 18.30 -11.91
C GLN A 24 29.23 17.22 -12.92
N ASN A 25 30.47 16.77 -12.86
CA ASN A 25 31.03 15.75 -13.75
C ASN A 25 32.18 14.99 -13.08
N ARG A 26 32.64 13.91 -13.73
CA ARG A 26 33.74 13.07 -13.25
C ARG A 26 35.04 13.83 -12.98
N GLU A 27 35.37 14.84 -13.80
CA GLU A 27 36.59 15.64 -13.62
C GLU A 27 36.58 16.41 -12.29
N THR A 28 35.46 17.07 -11.98
CA THR A 28 35.27 17.79 -10.71
C THR A 28 35.37 16.84 -9.52
N TRP A 29 34.81 15.64 -9.61
CA TRP A 29 34.87 14.67 -8.51
C TRP A 29 36.24 14.03 -8.35
N ASN A 30 36.96 13.75 -9.44
CA ASN A 30 38.35 13.28 -9.38
C ASN A 30 39.28 14.35 -8.77
N LEU A 31 38.96 15.63 -8.96
CA LEU A 31 39.65 16.73 -8.27
C LEU A 31 39.25 16.79 -6.79
N LEU A 32 37.96 16.61 -6.48
CA LEU A 32 37.43 16.57 -5.11
C LEU A 32 38.15 15.51 -4.26
N GLU A 33 38.43 14.33 -4.84
CA GLU A 33 39.14 13.23 -4.17
C GLU A 33 40.56 13.60 -3.69
N LYS A 34 41.17 14.65 -4.25
CA LYS A 34 42.49 15.14 -3.83
C LYS A 34 42.43 16.03 -2.58
N PHE A 35 41.24 16.48 -2.18
CA PHE A 35 41.05 17.28 -0.97
C PHE A 35 40.86 16.41 0.26
N THR A 36 40.91 17.04 1.44
CA THR A 36 40.72 16.33 2.72
C THR A 36 39.33 15.70 2.83
N PRO A 37 39.17 14.60 3.58
CA PRO A 37 37.86 13.95 3.77
C PRO A 37 36.75 14.90 4.24
N GLN A 38 37.10 15.92 5.04
CA GLN A 38 36.15 16.93 5.51
C GLN A 38 35.58 17.76 4.35
N ILE A 39 36.41 18.19 3.39
CA ILE A 39 35.96 18.96 2.22
C ILE A 39 35.10 18.08 1.30
N GLN A 40 35.48 16.81 1.14
CA GLN A 40 34.70 15.85 0.37
C GLN A 40 33.31 15.65 0.99
N GLN A 41 33.25 15.43 2.30
CA GLN A 41 31.99 15.27 3.03
C GLN A 41 31.11 16.50 2.89
N GLU A 42 31.63 17.70 3.15
CA GLU A 42 30.88 18.95 3.04
C GLU A 42 30.32 19.20 1.64
N TYR A 43 31.07 18.81 0.59
CA TYR A 43 30.59 18.90 -0.79
C TYR A 43 29.35 18.01 -1.01
N TRP A 44 29.45 16.73 -0.64
CA TRP A 44 28.36 15.77 -0.85
C TRP A 44 27.13 16.07 0.03
N GLU A 45 27.35 16.61 1.23
CA GLU A 45 26.27 17.06 2.12
C GLU A 45 25.47 18.24 1.53
N LYS A 46 26.09 19.08 0.69
CA LYS A 46 25.49 20.35 0.23
C LYS A 46 25.10 20.37 -1.25
N ILE A 47 25.68 19.52 -2.09
CA ILE A 47 25.43 19.55 -3.54
C ILE A 47 23.95 19.33 -3.86
N GLN A 48 23.40 20.10 -4.80
CA GLN A 48 22.07 19.86 -5.34
C GLN A 48 22.19 19.06 -6.65
N PRO A 49 21.66 17.82 -6.71
CA PRO A 49 21.74 16.99 -7.90
C PRO A 49 21.21 17.66 -9.18
N ARG A 50 22.05 17.70 -10.23
CA ARG A 50 21.67 18.12 -11.58
C ARG A 50 22.29 17.18 -12.61
N PHE A 51 21.98 15.89 -12.48
CA PHE A 51 22.74 14.80 -13.10
C PHE A 51 22.06 14.15 -14.32
N PHE A 52 21.05 14.80 -14.92
CA PHE A 52 20.26 14.23 -16.02
C PHE A 52 21.10 13.75 -17.21
N ASP A 53 22.10 14.54 -17.61
CA ASP A 53 22.91 14.28 -18.81
C ASP A 53 24.17 13.44 -18.55
N LEU A 54 24.27 12.80 -17.38
CA LEU A 54 25.46 12.03 -17.02
C LEU A 54 25.40 10.57 -17.52
N PRO A 55 26.56 9.96 -17.83
CA PRO A 55 26.66 8.52 -18.02
C PRO A 55 26.15 7.75 -16.80
N ILE A 56 25.64 6.55 -17.01
CA ILE A 56 25.07 5.69 -15.95
C ILE A 56 26.08 5.42 -14.82
N GLU A 57 27.37 5.24 -15.14
CA GLU A 57 28.44 5.01 -14.16
C GLU A 57 28.68 6.24 -13.27
N ASP A 58 28.50 7.44 -13.83
CA ASP A 58 28.58 8.70 -13.11
C ASP A 58 27.35 8.92 -12.25
N LYS A 59 26.15 8.58 -12.74
CA LYS A 59 24.91 8.58 -11.93
C LYS A 59 25.08 7.68 -10.71
N ILE A 60 25.44 6.41 -10.91
CA ILE A 60 25.64 5.43 -9.82
C ILE A 60 26.66 5.94 -8.81
N TYR A 61 27.81 6.44 -9.29
CA TYR A 61 28.83 6.98 -8.40
C TYR A 61 28.31 8.10 -7.50
N VAL A 62 27.51 9.02 -8.04
CA VAL A 62 26.92 10.09 -7.23
C VAL A 62 25.91 9.55 -6.22
N LEU A 63 25.03 8.64 -6.63
CA LEU A 63 24.08 8.02 -5.70
C LEU A 63 24.81 7.36 -4.53
N GLU A 64 25.89 6.62 -4.79
CA GLU A 64 26.73 6.00 -3.77
C GLU A 64 27.37 7.03 -2.83
N LYS A 65 27.89 8.14 -3.37
CA LYS A 65 28.48 9.21 -2.56
C LYS A 65 27.44 9.92 -1.69
N LEU A 66 26.26 10.23 -2.23
CA LEU A 66 25.16 10.83 -1.47
C LEU A 66 24.63 9.88 -0.38
N MET A 67 24.51 8.59 -0.67
CA MET A 67 24.16 7.57 0.33
C MET A 67 25.23 7.47 1.43
N SER A 68 26.52 7.63 1.10
CA SER A 68 27.61 7.58 2.09
C SER A 68 27.55 8.72 3.12
N VAL A 69 26.99 9.87 2.74
CA VAL A 69 26.70 11.00 3.64
C VAL A 69 25.26 11.02 4.14
N LYS A 70 24.52 9.90 3.99
CA LYS A 70 23.16 9.70 4.50
C LYS A 70 22.13 10.70 3.98
N ARG A 71 22.23 11.09 2.70
CA ARG A 71 21.21 11.90 2.01
C ARG A 71 20.19 11.04 1.28
N TYR A 72 19.55 10.13 2.01
CA TYR A 72 18.74 9.08 1.40
C TYR A 72 17.52 9.63 0.67
N PHE A 73 16.91 10.70 1.17
CA PHE A 73 15.70 11.26 0.56
C PHE A 73 16.01 12.00 -0.74
N THR A 74 17.10 12.76 -0.80
CA THR A 74 17.61 13.32 -2.06
C THR A 74 17.90 12.21 -3.07
N VAL A 75 18.50 11.10 -2.63
CA VAL A 75 18.84 9.98 -3.51
C VAL A 75 17.58 9.28 -4.01
N LEU A 76 16.52 9.15 -3.20
CA LEU A 76 15.24 8.57 -3.63
C LEU A 76 14.60 9.38 -4.76
N ASP A 77 14.41 10.68 -4.54
CA ASP A 77 13.88 11.64 -5.54
C ASP A 77 14.71 11.57 -6.83
N THR A 78 16.02 11.72 -6.71
CA THR A 78 16.90 11.72 -7.89
C THR A 78 16.90 10.37 -8.61
N THR A 79 16.88 9.24 -7.89
CA THR A 79 16.86 7.89 -8.51
C THR A 79 15.55 7.65 -9.25
N ALA A 80 14.42 8.13 -8.76
CA ALA A 80 13.11 7.92 -9.38
C ALA A 80 13.04 8.50 -10.80
N MET A 81 13.71 9.63 -11.05
CA MET A 81 13.77 10.29 -12.36
C MET A 81 14.39 9.43 -13.48
N PHE A 82 15.23 8.46 -13.13
CA PHE A 82 15.91 7.57 -14.07
C PHE A 82 15.96 6.12 -13.56
N ALA A 83 14.89 5.69 -12.87
CA ALA A 83 14.82 4.41 -12.18
C ALA A 83 15.16 3.21 -13.09
N GLU A 84 14.71 3.25 -14.35
CA GLU A 84 14.92 2.18 -15.35
C GLU A 84 16.40 1.98 -15.71
N GLU A 85 17.23 3.01 -15.55
CA GLU A 85 18.67 2.91 -15.77
C GLU A 85 19.39 2.27 -14.56
N ILE A 86 18.84 2.42 -13.35
CA ILE A 86 19.57 2.06 -12.12
C ILE A 86 19.41 0.57 -11.80
N PRO A 87 20.52 -0.14 -11.47
CA PRO A 87 20.44 -1.52 -11.06
C PRO A 87 19.44 -1.73 -9.91
N PRO A 88 18.47 -2.66 -10.03
CA PRO A 88 17.44 -2.87 -9.00
C PRO A 88 17.96 -3.17 -7.60
N LYS A 89 19.19 -3.72 -7.48
CA LYS A 89 19.85 -3.94 -6.19
C LYS A 89 20.20 -2.65 -5.46
N ILE A 90 20.58 -1.60 -6.18
CA ILE A 90 20.88 -0.28 -5.61
C ILE A 90 19.59 0.36 -5.12
N ILE A 91 18.51 0.29 -5.92
CA ILE A 91 17.18 0.77 -5.53
C ILE A 91 16.69 0.09 -4.25
N ALA A 92 16.79 -1.25 -4.17
CA ALA A 92 16.38 -2.00 -3.00
C ALA A 92 17.21 -1.66 -1.73
N ASP A 93 18.53 -1.48 -1.88
CA ASP A 93 19.40 -1.06 -0.76
C ASP A 93 19.08 0.37 -0.30
N LEU A 94 18.85 1.28 -1.25
CA LEU A 94 18.45 2.66 -0.99
C LEU A 94 17.13 2.75 -0.23
N LEU A 95 16.07 2.10 -0.72
CA LEU A 95 14.76 2.06 -0.05
C LEU A 95 14.90 1.53 1.38
N ARG A 96 15.67 0.45 1.56
CA ARG A 96 15.91 -0.12 2.90
C ARG A 96 16.62 0.86 3.84
N LYS A 97 17.70 1.49 3.37
CA LYS A 97 18.48 2.44 4.17
C LYS A 97 17.67 3.68 4.50
N ALA A 98 16.95 4.24 3.53
CA ALA A 98 16.11 5.40 3.72
C ALA A 98 15.00 5.18 4.76
N ALA A 99 14.46 3.95 4.85
CA ALA A 99 13.44 3.61 5.82
C ALA A 99 13.98 3.30 7.23
N LEU A 100 15.21 2.76 7.34
CA LEU A 100 15.75 2.24 8.61
C LEU A 100 16.83 3.13 9.25
N GLU A 101 17.50 3.96 8.46
CA GLU A 101 18.58 4.83 8.93
C GLU A 101 18.14 6.29 8.97
N LYS A 102 18.71 7.05 9.92
CA LYS A 102 18.45 8.48 10.00
C LYS A 102 19.11 9.19 8.81
N SER A 103 18.29 9.80 7.95
CA SER A 103 18.74 10.71 6.90
C SER A 103 19.12 12.08 7.46
N ILE A 104 20.05 12.79 6.80
CA ILE A 104 20.39 14.18 7.13
C ILE A 104 19.53 15.21 6.40
N ASP A 105 18.87 14.80 5.32
CA ASP A 105 17.97 15.63 4.52
C ASP A 105 16.49 15.44 4.91
N ASP A 106 15.63 16.34 4.43
CA ASP A 106 14.20 16.38 4.77
C ASP A 106 13.41 15.47 3.82
N PHE A 107 12.52 14.65 4.36
CA PHE A 107 11.65 13.76 3.59
C PHE A 107 10.72 14.50 2.63
N ARG A 108 10.44 15.79 2.88
CA ARG A 108 9.61 16.63 2.00
C ARG A 108 10.08 16.74 0.55
N VAL A 109 11.31 16.31 0.26
CA VAL A 109 11.84 16.26 -1.10
C VAL A 109 11.31 15.07 -1.92
N VAL A 110 10.75 14.04 -1.27
CA VAL A 110 10.31 12.81 -1.95
C VAL A 110 8.80 12.86 -2.17
N ASP A 111 8.38 12.76 -3.42
CA ASP A 111 6.97 12.58 -3.75
C ASP A 111 6.57 11.10 -3.53
N PRO A 112 5.36 10.81 -3.00
CA PRO A 112 4.80 9.45 -3.02
C PRO A 112 4.98 8.72 -4.36
N TRP A 113 4.82 9.44 -5.48
CA TRP A 113 4.99 8.92 -6.83
C TRP A 113 6.41 8.40 -7.10
N ASP A 114 7.44 9.04 -6.54
CA ASP A 114 8.83 8.60 -6.69
C ASP A 114 9.03 7.21 -6.10
N ILE A 115 8.46 6.97 -4.93
CA ILE A 115 8.50 5.67 -4.26
C ILE A 115 7.79 4.61 -5.12
N GLU A 116 6.60 4.91 -5.61
CA GLU A 116 5.85 4.01 -6.49
C GLU A 116 6.65 3.64 -7.74
N LYS A 117 7.26 4.63 -8.40
CA LYS A 117 8.10 4.42 -9.59
C LYS A 117 9.31 3.52 -9.34
N LEU A 118 9.95 3.66 -8.18
CA LEU A 118 11.05 2.79 -7.77
C LEU A 118 10.56 1.35 -7.57
N PHE A 119 9.41 1.16 -6.95
CA PHE A 119 8.80 -0.15 -6.77
C PHE A 119 8.34 -0.79 -8.09
N GLU A 120 7.83 -0.01 -9.06
CA GLU A 120 7.54 -0.52 -10.41
C GLU A 120 8.78 -1.09 -11.09
N THR A 121 9.93 -0.42 -10.91
CA THR A 121 11.21 -0.89 -11.43
C THR A 121 11.63 -2.21 -10.75
N LEU A 122 11.37 -2.34 -9.45
CA LEU A 122 11.61 -3.60 -8.72
C LEU A 122 10.68 -4.72 -9.21
N ASP A 123 9.41 -4.44 -9.50
CA ASP A 123 8.43 -5.41 -9.99
C ASP A 123 8.85 -6.05 -11.33
N GLN A 124 9.51 -5.29 -12.20
CA GLN A 124 10.01 -5.77 -13.51
C GLN A 124 11.27 -6.65 -13.37
N SER A 125 11.93 -6.60 -12.22
CA SER A 125 13.22 -7.27 -12.00
C SER A 125 13.05 -8.67 -11.44
N ARG A 126 13.63 -9.67 -12.11
CA ARG A 126 13.78 -11.03 -11.56
C ARG A 126 14.98 -11.18 -10.61
N LYS A 127 15.72 -10.09 -10.36
CA LYS A 127 16.97 -10.12 -9.57
C LYS A 127 16.74 -9.91 -8.07
N ILE A 128 15.56 -9.47 -7.67
CA ILE A 128 15.16 -9.25 -6.27
C ILE A 128 14.11 -10.29 -5.91
N GLY A 129 14.32 -11.03 -4.82
CA GLY A 129 13.36 -12.04 -4.35
C GLY A 129 12.08 -11.40 -3.82
N ARG A 130 10.96 -12.11 -3.95
CA ARG A 130 9.64 -11.63 -3.51
C ARG A 130 9.62 -11.24 -2.03
N ASP A 131 10.22 -12.05 -1.17
CA ASP A 131 10.32 -11.79 0.28
C ASP A 131 11.01 -10.45 0.56
N LYS A 132 12.02 -10.10 -0.26
CA LYS A 132 12.73 -8.83 -0.10
C LYS A 132 11.88 -7.64 -0.54
N ILE A 133 11.07 -7.80 -1.59
CA ILE A 133 10.12 -6.78 -2.02
C ILE A 133 9.03 -6.62 -0.96
N ALA A 134 8.51 -7.73 -0.39
CA ALA A 134 7.52 -7.69 0.69
C ALA A 134 8.06 -6.96 1.95
N GLU A 135 9.32 -7.20 2.35
CA GLU A 135 9.97 -6.44 3.42
C GLU A 135 9.98 -4.94 3.13
N LEU A 136 10.33 -4.54 1.90
CA LEU A 136 10.33 -3.15 1.49
C LEU A 136 8.92 -2.56 1.44
N GLU A 137 7.95 -3.29 0.88
CA GLU A 137 6.56 -2.86 0.84
C GLU A 137 6.03 -2.59 2.26
N TRP A 138 6.42 -3.42 3.24
CA TRP A 138 6.03 -3.21 4.63
C TRP A 138 6.56 -1.90 5.21
N LEU A 139 7.81 -1.54 4.88
CA LEU A 139 8.43 -0.28 5.30
C LEU A 139 7.76 0.95 4.66
N TYR A 140 7.25 0.79 3.44
CA TYR A 140 6.63 1.86 2.65
C TYR A 140 5.09 1.78 2.60
N LEU A 141 4.48 0.94 3.44
CA LEU A 141 3.02 0.78 3.55
C LEU A 141 2.25 2.10 3.66
N PRO A 142 2.68 3.12 4.45
CA PRO A 142 1.97 4.40 4.53
C PRO A 142 1.77 5.09 3.18
N ILE A 143 2.65 4.82 2.21
CA ILE A 143 2.64 5.39 0.86
C ILE A 143 1.90 4.44 -0.07
N LEU A 144 2.31 3.18 -0.12
CA LEU A 144 1.77 2.19 -1.06
C LEU A 144 0.31 1.80 -0.76
N ALA A 145 -0.11 1.87 0.50
CA ALA A 145 -1.50 1.63 0.90
C ALA A 145 -2.29 2.93 1.07
N SER A 146 -1.79 4.06 0.56
CA SER A 146 -2.53 5.32 0.56
C SER A 146 -3.64 5.32 -0.50
N GLU A 147 -4.64 6.16 -0.28
CA GLU A 147 -5.69 6.37 -1.27
C GLU A 147 -5.11 7.05 -2.50
N GLY A 148 -5.41 6.52 -3.69
CA GLY A 148 -4.88 7.04 -4.95
C GLY A 148 -3.54 6.45 -5.38
N SER A 149 -2.93 5.55 -4.59
CA SER A 149 -1.71 4.84 -5.01
C SER A 149 -1.96 4.03 -6.28
N GLU A 150 -1.09 4.22 -7.28
CA GLU A 150 -1.13 3.48 -8.55
C GLU A 150 -0.38 2.15 -8.44
N ARG A 151 0.55 2.05 -7.50
CA ARG A 151 1.30 0.84 -7.17
C ARG A 151 1.01 0.39 -5.72
N PRO A 152 -0.08 -0.37 -5.47
CA PRO A 152 -0.35 -0.94 -4.15
C PRO A 152 0.71 -1.98 -3.72
N PRO A 153 0.77 -2.41 -2.44
CA PRO A 153 1.75 -3.39 -1.97
C PRO A 153 1.43 -4.81 -2.48
N LYS A 154 1.79 -5.07 -3.75
CA LYS A 154 1.44 -6.28 -4.52
C LYS A 154 1.94 -7.56 -3.85
N MET A 155 3.17 -7.58 -3.33
CA MET A 155 3.73 -8.78 -2.73
C MET A 155 3.05 -9.08 -1.38
N LEU A 156 2.79 -8.06 -0.56
CA LEU A 156 2.05 -8.26 0.69
C LEU A 156 0.59 -8.66 0.45
N HIS A 157 -0.09 -8.10 -0.55
CA HIS A 157 -1.43 -8.53 -0.95
C HIS A 157 -1.44 -9.97 -1.46
N GLN A 158 -0.43 -10.35 -2.24
CA GLN A 158 -0.26 -11.74 -2.66
C GLN A 158 -0.05 -12.65 -1.45
N GLU A 159 0.83 -12.27 -0.52
CA GLU A 159 1.11 -13.04 0.68
C GLU A 159 -0.13 -13.24 1.55
N LEU A 160 -0.97 -12.20 1.74
CA LEU A 160 -2.27 -12.33 2.40
C LEU A 160 -3.16 -13.38 1.70
N SER A 161 -3.14 -13.43 0.37
CA SER A 161 -3.99 -14.31 -0.44
C SER A 161 -3.49 -15.75 -0.49
N THR A 162 -2.19 -15.98 -0.29
CA THR A 162 -1.58 -17.31 -0.40
C THR A 162 -1.22 -17.94 0.94
N ASN A 163 -1.01 -17.12 1.98
CA ASN A 163 -0.54 -17.56 3.28
C ASN A 163 -1.55 -17.19 4.39
N PRO A 164 -2.41 -18.13 4.81
CA PRO A 164 -3.41 -17.87 5.86
C PRO A 164 -2.77 -17.64 7.24
N GLU A 165 -1.54 -18.12 7.49
CA GLU A 165 -0.78 -17.79 8.70
C GLU A 165 -0.40 -16.31 8.74
N PHE A 166 0.10 -15.77 7.63
CA PHE A 166 0.42 -14.36 7.54
C PHE A 166 -0.82 -13.48 7.71
N PHE A 167 -1.94 -13.85 7.08
CA PHE A 167 -3.22 -13.17 7.31
C PHE A 167 -3.61 -13.16 8.79
N ALA A 168 -3.56 -14.31 9.46
CA ALA A 168 -3.88 -14.40 10.89
C ALA A 168 -2.92 -13.58 11.77
N GLU A 169 -1.64 -13.51 11.40
CA GLU A 169 -0.64 -12.66 12.04
C GLU A 169 -0.98 -11.17 11.90
N VAL A 170 -1.39 -10.73 10.70
CA VAL A 170 -1.81 -9.34 10.46
C VAL A 170 -3.09 -9.02 11.26
N ILE A 171 -4.05 -9.94 11.34
CA ILE A 171 -5.25 -9.80 12.20
C ILE A 171 -4.84 -9.64 13.67
N LYS A 172 -3.86 -10.42 14.13
CA LYS A 172 -3.32 -10.31 15.49
C LYS A 172 -2.68 -8.94 15.78
N TYR A 173 -2.07 -8.29 14.79
CA TYR A 173 -1.50 -6.96 14.95
C TYR A 173 -2.56 -5.86 15.12
N VAL A 174 -3.73 -6.04 14.50
CA VAL A 174 -4.81 -5.04 14.56
C VAL A 174 -5.69 -5.22 15.79
N TYR A 175 -6.04 -6.47 16.12
CA TYR A 175 -7.08 -6.76 17.11
C TYR A 175 -6.51 -7.41 18.37
N LYS A 176 -7.10 -7.05 19.51
CA LYS A 176 -6.86 -7.73 20.79
C LYS A 176 -7.63 -9.06 20.82
N PRO A 177 -7.13 -10.09 21.52
CA PRO A 177 -7.88 -11.33 21.65
C PRO A 177 -9.16 -11.07 22.46
N LYS A 178 -10.26 -11.72 22.09
CA LYS A 178 -11.57 -11.53 22.75
C LYS A 178 -11.56 -11.92 24.22
N ASN A 179 -10.85 -12.99 24.53
CA ASN A 179 -10.60 -13.40 25.90
C ASN A 179 -9.24 -12.82 26.31
N GLU A 180 -9.21 -12.01 27.36
CA GLU A 180 -7.97 -11.49 27.96
C GLU A 180 -7.18 -12.64 28.60
N SER A 181 -6.61 -13.55 27.80
CA SER A 181 -5.58 -14.42 28.31
C SER A 181 -4.33 -13.57 28.54
N LYS A 182 -3.92 -13.49 29.81
CA LYS A 182 -2.78 -12.70 30.32
C LYS A 182 -1.42 -13.03 29.67
N ASP A 183 -1.37 -13.97 28.73
CA ASP A 183 -0.14 -14.46 28.13
C ASP A 183 0.29 -13.71 26.85
N GLU A 184 -0.60 -12.97 26.17
CA GLU A 184 -0.23 -12.20 24.96
C GLU A 184 0.34 -10.80 25.26
N GLU A 185 0.35 -10.33 26.52
CA GLU A 185 1.04 -9.10 26.93
C GLU A 185 2.58 -9.22 26.91
N ARG A 186 3.14 -10.35 26.45
CA ARG A 186 4.60 -10.61 26.43
C ARG A 186 5.38 -9.92 25.32
N GLU A 187 4.76 -9.26 24.36
CA GLU A 187 5.53 -8.43 23.45
C GLU A 187 5.98 -7.15 24.17
N GLU A 188 7.25 -7.11 24.56
CA GLU A 188 7.95 -5.97 25.17
C GLU A 188 8.18 -4.80 24.18
N LEU A 189 7.28 -4.60 23.22
CA LEU A 189 7.34 -3.45 22.33
C LEU A 189 6.78 -2.20 23.02
N PRO A 190 7.44 -1.03 22.88
CA PRO A 190 6.88 0.25 23.25
C PRO A 190 5.47 0.45 22.66
N GLN A 191 4.56 1.03 23.44
CA GLN A 191 3.16 1.23 23.04
C GLN A 191 3.01 1.99 21.71
N GLU A 192 3.89 2.97 21.45
CA GLU A 192 3.87 3.72 20.19
C GLU A 192 4.22 2.84 18.98
N LEU A 193 5.18 1.93 19.10
CA LEU A 193 5.50 0.97 18.05
C LEU A 193 4.37 -0.03 17.82
N LYS A 194 3.68 -0.46 18.91
CA LYS A 194 2.48 -1.31 18.79
C LYS A 194 1.36 -0.61 18.02
N LYS A 195 1.08 0.67 18.33
CA LYS A 195 0.08 1.47 17.61
C LYS A 195 0.45 1.66 16.14
N GLN A 196 1.72 1.96 15.85
CA GLN A 196 2.20 2.09 14.48
C GLN A 196 2.02 0.80 13.70
N ARG A 197 2.44 -0.35 14.26
CA ARG A 197 2.26 -1.66 13.61
C ARG A 197 0.79 -1.99 13.37
N ALA A 198 -0.09 -1.73 14.35
CA ALA A 198 -1.53 -1.94 14.21
C ALA A 198 -2.12 -1.08 13.08
N ARG A 199 -1.71 0.19 12.97
CA ARG A 199 -2.13 1.09 11.88
C ARG A 199 -1.70 0.56 10.52
N LEU A 200 -0.43 0.16 10.36
CA LEU A 200 0.09 -0.37 9.10
C LEU A 200 -0.62 -1.66 8.70
N ALA A 201 -0.82 -2.58 9.66
CA ALA A 201 -1.54 -3.83 9.45
C ALA A 201 -3.00 -3.58 9.02
N TRP A 202 -3.66 -2.60 9.62
CA TRP A 202 -5.01 -2.20 9.21
C TRP A 202 -5.03 -1.64 7.78
N GLN A 203 -4.09 -0.76 7.41
CA GLN A 203 -3.98 -0.23 6.04
C GLN A 203 -3.73 -1.34 5.01
N LEU A 204 -2.91 -2.32 5.37
CA LEU A 204 -2.65 -3.48 4.51
C LEU A 204 -3.94 -4.28 4.27
N LEU A 205 -4.72 -4.58 5.32
CA LEU A 205 -6.01 -5.27 5.19
C LEU A 205 -7.05 -4.46 4.42
N ASP A 206 -7.14 -3.15 4.67
CA ASP A 206 -8.11 -2.26 4.02
C ASP A 206 -7.88 -2.12 2.51
N THR A 207 -6.62 -2.20 2.07
CA THR A 207 -6.25 -2.12 0.65
C THR A 207 -6.21 -3.46 -0.06
N TRP A 208 -6.33 -4.57 0.68
CA TRP A 208 -6.27 -5.93 0.12
C TRP A 208 -7.56 -6.31 -0.59
N LYS A 209 -7.43 -6.75 -1.85
CA LYS A 209 -8.58 -7.05 -2.75
C LYS A 209 -8.43 -8.38 -3.50
N THR A 210 -7.30 -9.06 -3.34
CA THR A 210 -7.02 -10.29 -4.07
C THR A 210 -7.65 -11.46 -3.33
N ILE A 211 -8.55 -12.18 -3.98
CA ILE A 211 -9.27 -13.28 -3.34
C ILE A 211 -8.34 -14.50 -3.21
N PRO A 212 -8.26 -15.12 -2.03
CA PRO A 212 -7.53 -16.37 -1.88
C PRO A 212 -8.01 -17.45 -2.86
N GLY A 213 -7.08 -18.09 -3.55
CA GLY A 213 -7.40 -19.09 -4.57
C GLY A 213 -7.80 -18.52 -5.94
N SER A 214 -7.79 -17.20 -6.15
CA SER A 214 -8.03 -16.62 -7.47
C SER A 214 -6.78 -16.64 -8.36
N ASP A 215 -6.96 -16.77 -9.68
CA ASP A 215 -5.92 -16.55 -10.68
C ASP A 215 -5.77 -15.06 -11.05
N ILE A 216 -4.84 -14.74 -11.97
CA ILE A 216 -4.62 -13.36 -12.46
C ILE A 216 -5.83 -12.75 -13.19
N SER A 217 -6.77 -13.57 -13.64
CA SER A 217 -8.02 -13.13 -14.29
C SER A 217 -9.17 -12.97 -13.29
N GLY A 218 -8.95 -13.30 -12.01
CA GLY A 218 -9.96 -13.25 -10.97
C GLY A 218 -10.84 -14.49 -10.87
N ARG A 219 -10.59 -15.53 -11.67
CA ARG A 219 -11.32 -16.82 -11.52
C ARG A 219 -10.90 -17.51 -10.24
N ILE A 220 -11.88 -17.99 -9.49
CA ILE A 220 -11.68 -18.55 -8.15
C ILE A 220 -11.67 -20.08 -8.24
N ASP A 221 -10.60 -20.69 -7.73
CA ASP A 221 -10.60 -22.13 -7.44
C ASP A 221 -11.24 -22.34 -6.06
N TYR A 222 -12.46 -22.87 -6.04
CA TYR A 222 -13.20 -23.11 -4.80
C TYR A 222 -12.42 -23.95 -3.78
N GLN A 223 -11.70 -25.00 -4.20
CA GLN A 223 -11.00 -25.87 -3.27
C GLN A 223 -9.84 -25.14 -2.60
N LYS A 224 -9.11 -24.30 -3.36
CA LYS A 224 -8.06 -23.44 -2.80
C LYS A 224 -8.63 -22.37 -1.87
N LEU A 225 -9.72 -21.72 -2.29
CA LEU A 225 -10.39 -20.72 -1.45
C LEU A 225 -10.87 -21.35 -0.13
N LYS A 226 -11.59 -22.48 -0.20
CA LYS A 226 -12.09 -23.19 0.97
C LYS A 226 -10.96 -23.61 1.91
N SER A 227 -9.91 -24.23 1.38
CA SER A 227 -8.76 -24.65 2.17
C SER A 227 -8.06 -23.47 2.84
N TRP A 228 -7.94 -22.34 2.16
CA TRP A 228 -7.35 -21.13 2.74
C TRP A 228 -8.24 -20.56 3.86
N VAL A 229 -9.55 -20.46 3.63
CA VAL A 229 -10.51 -19.93 4.60
C VAL A 229 -10.55 -20.79 5.86
N ASP A 230 -10.65 -22.12 5.71
CA ASP A 230 -10.67 -23.03 6.86
C ASP A 230 -9.41 -22.89 7.71
N LYS A 231 -8.24 -22.83 7.06
CA LYS A 231 -6.96 -22.70 7.75
C LYS A 231 -6.82 -21.35 8.46
N ALA A 232 -7.21 -20.25 7.83
CA ALA A 232 -7.21 -18.92 8.43
C ALA A 232 -8.12 -18.89 9.68
N ARG A 233 -9.32 -19.45 9.57
CA ARG A 233 -10.28 -19.54 10.68
C ARG A 233 -9.77 -20.41 11.82
N ASP A 234 -9.19 -21.58 11.51
CA ASP A 234 -8.60 -22.48 12.52
C ASP A 234 -7.50 -21.80 13.33
N ILE A 235 -6.66 -20.99 12.67
CA ILE A 235 -5.60 -20.22 13.35
C ILE A 235 -6.24 -19.11 14.21
N CYS A 236 -7.17 -18.34 13.66
CA CYS A 236 -7.81 -17.24 14.37
C CYS A 236 -8.70 -17.69 15.54
N ILE A 237 -9.25 -18.91 15.51
CA ILE A 237 -9.89 -19.55 16.67
C ILE A 237 -8.88 -19.72 17.80
N LYS A 238 -7.71 -20.30 17.51
CA LYS A 238 -6.64 -20.49 18.51
C LYS A 238 -6.12 -19.16 19.07
N LEU A 239 -6.15 -18.10 18.26
CA LEU A 239 -5.77 -16.74 18.64
C LEU A 239 -6.91 -15.91 19.28
N ASN A 240 -8.11 -16.48 19.48
CA ASN A 240 -9.30 -15.80 19.99
C ASN A 240 -9.71 -14.55 19.19
N ARG A 241 -9.63 -14.61 17.85
CA ARG A 241 -9.91 -13.51 16.89
C ARG A 241 -10.75 -13.97 15.69
N LEU A 242 -11.58 -14.99 15.87
CA LEU A 242 -12.41 -15.53 14.78
C LEU A 242 -13.36 -14.49 14.19
N GLU A 243 -13.98 -13.65 15.03
CA GLU A 243 -14.94 -12.63 14.58
C GLU A 243 -14.28 -11.59 13.66
N ASP A 244 -13.10 -11.08 14.03
CA ASP A 244 -12.33 -10.15 13.21
C ASP A 244 -11.82 -10.80 11.91
N CYS A 245 -11.37 -12.06 12.02
CA CYS A 245 -10.96 -12.88 10.89
C CYS A 245 -12.10 -13.02 9.86
N ASP A 246 -13.27 -13.48 10.31
CA ASP A 246 -14.44 -13.70 9.47
C ASP A 246 -14.89 -12.40 8.78
N LYS A 247 -14.84 -11.26 9.50
CA LYS A 247 -15.13 -9.94 8.92
C LYS A 247 -14.22 -9.59 7.74
N HIS A 248 -12.91 -9.77 7.88
CA HIS A 248 -11.95 -9.46 6.80
C HIS A 248 -12.03 -10.48 5.65
N ILE A 249 -12.33 -11.74 5.93
CA ILE A 249 -12.63 -12.74 4.89
C ILE A 249 -13.86 -12.31 4.09
N GLY A 250 -14.94 -11.93 4.77
CA GLY A 250 -16.14 -11.42 4.10
C GLY A 250 -15.82 -10.22 3.21
N GLN A 251 -15.05 -9.26 3.73
CA GLN A 251 -14.69 -8.04 3.01
C GLN A 251 -13.90 -8.34 1.72
N VAL A 252 -12.91 -9.22 1.75
CA VAL A 252 -12.13 -9.54 0.53
C VAL A 252 -12.97 -10.26 -0.52
N LEU A 253 -13.92 -11.12 -0.11
CA LEU A 253 -14.82 -11.83 -1.02
C LEU A 253 -15.72 -10.89 -1.83
N ALA A 254 -16.01 -9.70 -1.31
CA ALA A 254 -16.81 -8.70 -2.03
C ALA A 254 -16.12 -8.17 -3.31
N TYR A 255 -14.80 -8.30 -3.41
CA TYR A 255 -14.03 -7.92 -4.60
C TYR A 255 -14.05 -8.96 -5.71
N ALA A 256 -14.90 -9.99 -5.60
CA ALA A 256 -15.03 -11.02 -6.62
C ALA A 256 -15.49 -10.41 -7.94
N VAL A 257 -14.91 -10.87 -9.04
CA VAL A 257 -15.37 -10.55 -10.38
C VAL A 257 -16.54 -11.48 -10.75
N PRO A 258 -17.45 -11.06 -11.65
CA PRO A 258 -18.46 -11.96 -12.20
C PRO A 258 -17.82 -13.17 -12.88
N ASP A 259 -18.53 -14.30 -12.88
CA ASP A 259 -18.12 -15.49 -13.64
C ASP A 259 -18.26 -15.29 -15.17
N GLU A 260 -17.92 -16.33 -15.95
CA GLU A 260 -17.99 -16.29 -17.42
C GLU A 260 -19.42 -16.05 -17.96
N ASP A 261 -20.45 -16.38 -17.16
CA ASP A 261 -21.86 -16.16 -17.46
C ASP A 261 -22.37 -14.79 -16.95
N GLY A 262 -21.50 -13.99 -16.35
CA GLY A 262 -21.81 -12.69 -15.77
C GLY A 262 -22.59 -12.77 -14.45
N ASN A 263 -22.60 -13.92 -13.77
CA ASN A 263 -23.20 -14.03 -12.45
C ASN A 263 -22.26 -13.45 -11.40
N TRP A 264 -22.85 -12.66 -10.52
CA TRP A 264 -22.18 -12.10 -9.37
C TRP A 264 -23.10 -12.14 -8.15
N PRO A 265 -22.58 -12.52 -6.96
CA PRO A 265 -21.25 -13.09 -6.74
C PRO A 265 -21.10 -14.46 -7.43
N PRO A 266 -19.88 -14.87 -7.80
CA PRO A 266 -19.66 -16.18 -8.42
C PRO A 266 -20.00 -17.31 -7.44
N GLU A 267 -20.27 -18.51 -7.96
CA GLU A 267 -20.76 -19.65 -7.17
C GLU A 267 -19.82 -19.99 -6.01
N GLU A 268 -18.50 -19.92 -6.22
CA GLU A 268 -17.49 -20.25 -5.23
C GLU A 268 -17.58 -19.36 -3.99
N VAL A 269 -17.87 -18.06 -4.18
CA VAL A 269 -18.06 -17.11 -3.07
C VAL A 269 -19.36 -17.41 -2.34
N CYS A 270 -20.44 -17.64 -3.10
CA CYS A 270 -21.75 -17.96 -2.51
C CYS A 270 -21.67 -19.21 -1.64
N ARG A 271 -20.98 -20.25 -2.12
CA ARG A 271 -20.74 -21.49 -1.36
C ARG A 271 -20.02 -21.24 -0.05
N ILE A 272 -18.95 -20.43 -0.04
CA ILE A 272 -18.24 -20.10 1.20
C ILE A 272 -19.17 -19.43 2.21
N ILE A 273 -19.94 -18.43 1.79
CA ILE A 273 -20.86 -17.69 2.67
C ILE A 273 -21.93 -18.63 3.25
N ASP A 274 -22.57 -19.43 2.40
CA ASP A 274 -23.68 -20.31 2.78
C ASP A 274 -23.22 -21.56 3.56
N GLU A 275 -21.99 -22.03 3.38
CA GLU A 275 -21.42 -23.13 4.18
C GLU A 275 -20.96 -22.64 5.56
N ILE A 276 -20.35 -21.46 5.65
CA ILE A 276 -19.78 -20.94 6.89
C ILE A 276 -20.85 -20.34 7.82
N GLN A 277 -21.81 -19.59 7.26
CA GLN A 277 -22.92 -18.96 7.99
C GLN A 277 -22.49 -18.14 9.23
N SER A 278 -21.33 -17.49 9.13
CA SER A 278 -20.80 -16.60 10.17
C SER A 278 -21.37 -15.20 9.99
N LYS A 279 -21.98 -14.62 11.03
CA LYS A 279 -22.57 -13.28 10.97
C LYS A 279 -21.54 -12.21 10.65
N GLU A 280 -20.33 -12.38 11.16
CA GLU A 280 -19.20 -11.48 10.95
C GLU A 280 -18.70 -11.55 9.51
N LEU A 281 -18.67 -12.75 8.92
CA LEU A 281 -18.38 -12.93 7.49
C LEU A 281 -19.46 -12.31 6.62
N GLU A 282 -20.74 -12.57 6.91
CA GLU A 282 -21.87 -11.99 6.20
C GLU A 282 -21.86 -10.45 6.28
N SER A 283 -21.52 -9.89 7.44
CA SER A 283 -21.38 -8.45 7.64
C SER A 283 -20.15 -7.89 6.91
N GLY A 284 -19.02 -8.60 6.94
CA GLY A 284 -17.81 -8.25 6.22
C GLY A 284 -18.05 -8.16 4.72
N PHE A 285 -18.74 -9.16 4.17
CA PHE A 285 -19.13 -9.20 2.77
C PHE A 285 -20.02 -8.02 2.39
N GLY A 286 -21.06 -7.76 3.18
CA GLY A 286 -21.92 -6.59 2.95
C GLY A 286 -21.16 -5.26 3.00
N ASN A 287 -20.25 -5.07 3.97
CA ASN A 287 -19.44 -3.86 4.07
C ASN A 287 -18.47 -3.73 2.89
N GLY A 288 -17.84 -4.83 2.48
CA GLY A 288 -16.95 -4.87 1.31
C GLY A 288 -17.64 -4.38 0.04
N ILE A 289 -18.90 -4.79 -0.19
CA ILE A 289 -19.71 -4.34 -1.34
C ILE A 289 -19.93 -2.82 -1.28
N LEU A 290 -20.25 -2.28 -0.11
CA LEU A 290 -20.45 -0.83 0.06
C LEU A 290 -19.15 -0.05 -0.18
N TYR A 291 -18.00 -0.60 0.22
CA TYR A 291 -16.70 0.03 -0.03
C TYR A 291 -16.29 -0.02 -1.51
N SER A 292 -16.57 -1.11 -2.22
CA SER A 292 -16.24 -1.22 -3.65
C SER A 292 -17.06 -0.24 -4.50
N GLU A 293 -18.33 -0.04 -4.18
CA GLU A 293 -19.21 0.83 -4.95
C GLU A 293 -18.88 2.33 -4.74
N ARG A 294 -18.51 2.75 -3.51
CA ARG A 294 -18.18 4.16 -3.21
C ARG A 294 -17.01 4.75 -4.02
N LYS A 295 -16.15 3.91 -4.61
CA LYS A 295 -15.02 4.37 -5.44
C LYS A 295 -15.38 4.58 -6.92
N VAL A 296 -16.57 4.18 -7.35
CA VAL A 296 -16.95 4.16 -8.77
C VAL A 296 -17.88 5.32 -9.16
N PHE A 297 -18.53 5.99 -8.21
CA PHE A 297 -19.61 6.92 -8.56
C PHE A 297 -19.41 8.35 -8.03
N ALA A 298 -19.38 9.31 -8.96
CA ALA A 298 -19.56 10.74 -8.69
C ALA A 298 -21.02 11.13 -8.97
N LYS A 299 -21.69 11.77 -8.01
CA LYS A 299 -23.11 12.19 -8.12
C LYS A 299 -23.26 13.58 -8.75
N SER A 300 -24.32 13.78 -9.54
CA SER A 300 -24.78 15.12 -9.92
C SER A 300 -25.72 15.71 -8.85
N PRO A 301 -25.64 17.01 -8.50
CA PRO A 301 -26.40 17.61 -7.39
C PRO A 301 -27.93 17.54 -7.47
N PHE A 302 -28.51 17.12 -8.60
CA PHE A 302 -29.96 17.13 -8.84
C PHE A 302 -30.54 15.78 -9.28
N GLU A 303 -29.76 14.70 -9.19
CA GLU A 303 -30.17 13.38 -9.68
C GLU A 303 -31.21 12.67 -8.79
N GLY A 304 -31.34 13.13 -7.53
CA GLY A 304 -32.20 12.51 -6.50
C GLY A 304 -31.82 11.04 -6.28
N GLY A 305 -32.76 10.23 -5.80
CA GLY A 305 -32.51 8.81 -5.50
C GLY A 305 -32.41 7.87 -6.71
N THR A 306 -32.18 8.38 -7.93
CA THR A 306 -32.25 7.57 -9.16
C THR A 306 -31.17 6.49 -9.19
N GLN A 307 -29.96 6.85 -8.79
CA GLN A 307 -28.82 5.95 -8.78
C GLN A 307 -29.01 4.83 -7.74
N GLU A 308 -29.46 5.18 -6.55
CA GLU A 308 -29.71 4.25 -5.45
C GLU A 308 -30.79 3.22 -5.84
N ARG A 309 -31.85 3.65 -6.54
CA ARG A 309 -32.86 2.72 -7.05
C ARG A 309 -32.28 1.74 -8.08
N ALA A 310 -31.38 2.19 -8.95
CA ALA A 310 -30.71 1.30 -9.90
C ALA A 310 -29.82 0.26 -9.20
N LEU A 311 -29.10 0.67 -8.15
CA LEU A 311 -28.31 -0.24 -7.31
C LEU A 311 -29.20 -1.23 -6.55
N ALA A 312 -30.28 -0.74 -5.93
CA ALA A 312 -31.23 -1.60 -5.23
C ALA A 312 -31.82 -2.68 -6.15
N GLU A 313 -32.25 -2.29 -7.34
CA GLU A 313 -32.81 -3.22 -8.33
C GLU A 313 -31.77 -4.25 -8.82
N ARG A 314 -30.52 -3.82 -9.03
CA ARG A 314 -29.41 -4.72 -9.37
C ARG A 314 -29.21 -5.78 -8.29
N TYR A 315 -29.08 -5.38 -7.03
CA TYR A 315 -28.86 -6.32 -5.92
C TYR A 315 -30.08 -7.22 -5.65
N ARG A 316 -31.29 -6.72 -5.85
CA ARG A 316 -32.51 -7.54 -5.79
C ARG A 316 -32.49 -8.65 -6.84
N LYS A 317 -32.17 -8.33 -8.10
CA LYS A 317 -32.05 -9.33 -9.17
C LYS A 317 -30.99 -10.38 -8.87
N HIS A 318 -29.83 -9.98 -8.34
CA HIS A 318 -28.80 -10.92 -7.90
C HIS A 318 -29.34 -11.83 -6.77
N ALA A 319 -30.02 -11.27 -5.77
CA ALA A 319 -30.60 -12.04 -4.68
C ALA A 319 -31.68 -13.04 -5.14
N GLU A 320 -32.53 -12.66 -6.09
CA GLU A 320 -33.58 -13.53 -6.63
C GLU A 320 -32.99 -14.76 -7.33
N LYS A 321 -31.98 -14.56 -8.19
CA LYS A 321 -31.26 -15.65 -8.88
C LYS A 321 -30.66 -16.65 -7.90
N LEU A 322 -30.10 -16.16 -6.79
CA LEU A 322 -29.38 -16.97 -5.81
C LEU A 322 -30.30 -17.58 -4.74
N SER A 323 -31.54 -17.11 -4.62
CA SER A 323 -32.44 -17.39 -3.49
C SER A 323 -32.66 -18.87 -3.16
N THR A 324 -32.64 -19.75 -4.17
CA THR A 324 -32.90 -21.19 -4.00
C THR A 324 -31.64 -21.96 -3.63
N ALA A 325 -30.50 -21.62 -4.25
CA ALA A 325 -29.24 -22.33 -4.05
C ALA A 325 -28.41 -21.78 -2.88
N PHE A 326 -28.44 -20.46 -2.68
CA PHE A 326 -27.59 -19.71 -1.74
C PHE A 326 -28.42 -18.71 -0.92
N PRO A 327 -29.31 -19.20 -0.03
CA PRO A 327 -30.24 -18.36 0.73
C PRO A 327 -29.55 -17.32 1.64
N LYS A 328 -28.35 -17.60 2.18
CA LYS A 328 -27.62 -16.65 3.03
C LYS A 328 -27.05 -15.51 2.20
N THR A 329 -26.38 -15.84 1.11
CA THR A 329 -25.88 -14.84 0.16
C THR A 329 -27.02 -13.97 -0.36
N ALA A 330 -28.13 -14.58 -0.78
CA ALA A 330 -29.32 -13.84 -1.22
C ALA A 330 -29.87 -12.90 -0.12
N SER A 331 -29.87 -13.33 1.15
CA SER A 331 -30.32 -12.49 2.26
C SER A 331 -29.45 -11.25 2.46
N ILE A 332 -28.13 -11.36 2.29
CA ILE A 332 -27.23 -10.21 2.40
C ILE A 332 -27.55 -9.19 1.29
N LEU A 333 -27.68 -9.68 0.05
CA LEU A 333 -27.97 -8.83 -1.11
C LEU A 333 -29.33 -8.13 -1.00
N ARG A 334 -30.36 -8.80 -0.46
CA ARG A 334 -31.66 -8.15 -0.16
C ARG A 334 -31.51 -7.01 0.84
N ARG A 335 -30.76 -7.21 1.92
CA ARG A 335 -30.50 -6.15 2.92
C ARG A 335 -29.77 -4.96 2.32
N ILE A 336 -28.82 -5.21 1.41
CA ILE A 336 -28.13 -4.14 0.67
C ILE A 336 -29.11 -3.39 -0.24
N ALA A 337 -29.96 -4.12 -0.97
CA ALA A 337 -30.99 -3.50 -1.81
C ALA A 337 -31.93 -2.60 -0.98
N GLU A 338 -32.45 -3.10 0.15
CA GLU A 338 -33.30 -2.34 1.07
C GLU A 338 -32.59 -1.09 1.62
N SER A 339 -31.28 -1.17 1.91
CA SER A 339 -30.48 -0.02 2.34
C SER A 339 -30.43 1.06 1.25
N TYR A 340 -30.22 0.69 0.00
CA TYR A 340 -30.23 1.64 -1.11
C TYR A 340 -31.63 2.22 -1.37
N GLU A 341 -32.70 1.45 -1.20
CA GLU A 341 -34.06 2.02 -1.32
C GLU A 341 -34.37 3.06 -0.24
N LEU A 342 -33.87 2.84 0.98
CA LEU A 342 -33.96 3.81 2.06
C LEU A 342 -33.14 5.07 1.74
N GLU A 343 -31.95 4.93 1.16
CA GLU A 343 -31.10 6.04 0.73
C GLU A 343 -31.75 6.83 -0.40
N ALA A 344 -32.31 6.15 -1.41
CA ALA A 344 -33.04 6.78 -2.51
C ALA A 344 -34.15 7.72 -2.03
N ARG A 345 -34.94 7.29 -1.05
CA ARG A 345 -36.03 8.11 -0.48
C ARG A 345 -35.49 9.36 0.23
N ARG A 346 -34.38 9.24 0.95
CA ARG A 346 -33.75 10.39 1.62
C ARG A 346 -33.21 11.40 0.61
N GLU A 347 -32.59 10.91 -0.46
CA GLU A 347 -32.05 11.73 -1.54
C GLU A 347 -33.16 12.46 -2.31
N ASP A 348 -34.33 11.84 -2.50
CA ASP A 348 -35.49 12.53 -3.08
C ASP A 348 -35.98 13.68 -2.18
N GLU A 349 -36.13 13.41 -0.88
CA GLU A 349 -36.55 14.42 0.10
C GLU A 349 -35.56 15.60 0.18
N GLU A 350 -34.26 15.32 0.07
CA GLU A 350 -33.20 16.33 0.07
C GLU A 350 -33.16 17.13 -1.24
N ALA A 351 -33.29 16.46 -2.39
CA ALA A 351 -33.38 17.13 -3.68
C ALA A 351 -34.62 18.04 -3.80
N GLU A 352 -35.76 17.63 -3.23
CA GLU A 352 -36.96 18.47 -3.16
C GLU A 352 -36.76 19.71 -2.29
N LYS A 353 -36.14 19.57 -1.10
CA LYS A 353 -35.79 20.72 -0.24
C LYS A 353 -34.87 21.70 -0.97
N ASN A 354 -33.80 21.20 -1.58
CA ASN A 354 -32.83 22.03 -2.30
C ASN A 354 -33.45 22.78 -3.49
N LYS A 355 -34.47 22.19 -4.16
CA LYS A 355 -35.23 22.88 -5.22
C LYS A 355 -36.17 23.97 -4.69
N LEU A 356 -36.60 23.88 -3.44
CA LEU A 356 -37.49 24.87 -2.80
C LEU A 356 -36.71 26.03 -2.16
N GLU A 357 -35.43 25.84 -1.85
CA GLU A 357 -34.52 26.84 -1.27
C GLU A 357 -33.78 27.69 -2.32
N TRP A 358 -33.90 27.34 -3.61
CA TRP A 358 -33.36 28.05 -4.76
C TRP A 358 -34.47 28.79 -5.52
#